data_AF-A0A811MLZ5-F1
#
_entry.id   AF-A0A811MLZ5-F1
#
_cell.length_a   1.000
_cell.length_b   1.000
_cell.length_c   1.000
_cell.angle_alpha   90.00
_cell.angle_beta   90.00
_cell.angle_gamma   90.00
#
_symmetry.space_group_name_H-M   'P 1'
#
loop_
_entity.id
_entity.type
_entity.pdbx_description
1 polymer ?
#
loop_
_entity_poly.entity_id
_entity_poly.type
_entity_poly.pdbx_seq_one_letter_code
_entity_poly.pdbx_strand_id
1 'polypeptide(L)'
;MEVEREPLRVAAAEDMALARDAAERGSYAEAVRILDAHRESMARSAPALSGDATCGALAVELHELSLRVSDEREYQLTGRACFLAGMSSHAQQRGLSVRLACPLSSGLQFGCAGSAMFVTPAMRKMEKLSEMSRAQHALEYGRSKAAAVPLPPRSHLEARLPSAVPHLGVFQRKRLPVPLKRLANATSFSLVRRSVFCPFSEDMNEDEEFDQKHSSQME
;
A
#
# COMPACT_ATOMS: atom_id res chain seq x y z
N MET A 1 -2.71 17.88 21.08
CA MET A 1 -2.98 16.51 20.61
C MET A 1 -2.22 16.16 19.32
N GLU A 2 -2.20 17.00 18.28
CA GLU A 2 -1.40 16.71 17.05
C GLU A 2 0.11 16.59 17.32
N VAL A 3 0.65 17.45 18.18
CA VAL A 3 2.08 17.50 18.55
C VAL A 3 2.57 16.23 19.24
N GLU A 4 1.69 15.56 20.00
CA GLU A 4 2.00 14.30 20.70
C GLU A 4 1.87 13.06 19.78
N ARG A 5 1.18 13.19 18.63
CA ARG A 5 0.97 12.08 17.68
C ARG A 5 2.11 11.96 16.67
N GLU A 6 2.66 13.10 16.24
CA GLU A 6 3.77 13.13 15.30
C GLU A 6 5.00 12.31 15.75
N PRO A 7 5.49 12.43 17.01
CA PRO A 7 6.65 11.65 17.45
C PRO A 7 6.36 10.14 17.48
N LEU A 8 5.16 9.72 17.90
CA LEU A 8 4.77 8.30 17.91
C LEU A 8 4.79 7.72 16.49
N ARG A 9 4.25 8.47 15.52
CA ARG A 9 4.21 8.03 14.13
C ARG A 9 5.59 7.98 13.48
N VAL A 10 6.43 8.99 13.73
CA VAL A 10 7.80 9.01 13.19
C VAL A 10 8.61 7.84 13.77
N ALA A 11 8.54 7.65 15.09
CA ALA A 11 9.18 6.52 15.75
C ALA A 11 8.66 5.16 15.22
N ALA A 12 7.36 5.04 14.94
CA ALA A 12 6.81 3.82 14.35
C ALA A 12 7.40 3.53 12.96
N ALA A 13 7.55 4.55 12.11
CA ALA A 13 8.15 4.39 10.79
C ALA A 13 9.63 3.98 10.85
N GLU A 14 10.37 4.48 11.84
CA GLU A 14 11.75 4.09 12.11
C GLU A 14 11.83 2.65 12.60
N ASP A 15 10.99 2.25 13.55
CA ASP A 15 10.94 0.88 14.07
C ASP A 15 10.47 -0.13 13.01
N MET A 16 9.56 0.26 12.11
CA MET A 16 9.21 -0.54 10.93
C MET A 16 10.40 -0.75 9.99
N ALA A 17 11.23 0.27 9.79
CA ALA A 17 12.44 0.15 8.98
C ALA A 17 13.46 -0.79 9.65
N LEU A 18 13.66 -0.68 10.97
CA LEU A 18 14.53 -1.57 11.73
C LEU A 18 14.04 -3.03 11.71
N ALA A 19 12.74 -3.23 11.90
CA ALA A 19 12.12 -4.56 11.84
C ALA A 19 12.25 -5.16 10.44
N ARG A 20 12.04 -4.36 9.38
CA ARG A 20 12.28 -4.78 8.00
C ARG A 20 13.74 -5.18 7.79
N ASP A 21 14.69 -4.37 8.21
CA ASP A 21 16.11 -4.69 8.07
C ASP A 21 16.50 -5.96 8.82
N ALA A 22 15.88 -6.24 9.99
CA ALA A 22 16.04 -7.52 10.69
C ALA A 22 15.46 -8.69 9.91
N ALA A 23 14.26 -8.54 9.35
CA ALA A 23 13.63 -9.55 8.52
C ALA A 23 14.41 -9.84 7.22
N GLU A 24 14.99 -8.83 6.58
CA GLU A 24 15.85 -9.01 5.40
C GLU A 24 17.17 -9.72 5.72
N ARG A 25 17.62 -9.69 6.99
CA ARG A 25 18.75 -10.52 7.47
C ARG A 25 18.34 -11.95 7.84
N GLY A 26 17.04 -12.28 7.76
CA GLY A 26 16.48 -13.56 8.19
C GLY A 26 16.16 -13.65 9.69
N SER A 27 16.29 -12.55 10.43
CA SER A 27 16.01 -12.48 11.87
C SER A 27 14.54 -12.11 12.14
N TYR A 28 13.62 -13.01 11.76
CA TYR A 28 12.16 -12.78 11.89
C TYR A 28 11.70 -12.56 13.34
N ALA A 29 12.28 -13.30 14.29
CA ALA A 29 11.97 -13.14 15.72
C ALA A 29 12.40 -11.75 16.24
N GLU A 30 13.53 -11.22 15.78
CA GLU A 30 13.99 -9.86 16.13
C GLU A 30 13.00 -8.81 15.58
N ALA A 31 12.56 -8.99 14.33
CA ALA A 31 11.59 -8.09 13.70
C ALA A 31 10.26 -8.02 14.46
N VAL A 32 9.70 -9.17 14.85
CA VAL A 32 8.48 -9.23 15.68
C VAL A 32 8.69 -8.49 17.00
N ARG A 33 9.81 -8.75 17.67
CA ARG A 33 10.12 -8.12 18.98
C ARG A 33 10.22 -6.60 18.90
N ILE A 34 10.80 -6.06 17.83
CA ILE A 34 10.88 -4.60 17.59
C ILE A 34 9.47 -4.01 17.46
N LEU A 35 8.61 -4.62 16.64
CA LEU A 35 7.25 -4.13 16.41
C LEU A 35 6.37 -4.21 17.66
N ASP A 36 6.44 -5.32 18.40
CA ASP A 36 5.64 -5.50 19.61
C ASP A 36 6.11 -4.58 20.74
N ALA A 37 7.42 -4.36 20.90
CA ALA A 37 7.95 -3.38 21.84
C ALA A 37 7.43 -1.95 21.55
N HIS A 38 7.37 -1.57 20.27
CA HIS A 38 6.81 -0.29 19.88
C HIS A 38 5.31 -0.19 20.22
N ARG A 39 4.54 -1.25 19.93
CA ARG A 39 3.10 -1.30 20.25
C ARG A 39 2.84 -1.18 21.75
N GLU A 40 3.65 -1.83 22.58
CA GLU A 40 3.55 -1.69 24.04
C GLU A 40 3.89 -0.26 24.50
N SER A 41 4.93 0.35 23.94
CA SER A 41 5.31 1.74 24.23
C SER A 41 4.15 2.69 23.86
N MET A 42 3.57 2.50 22.68
CA MET A 42 2.40 3.25 22.23
C MET A 42 1.20 3.08 23.16
N ALA A 43 0.91 1.87 23.63
CA ALA A 43 -0.22 1.61 24.53
C ALA A 43 -0.12 2.39 25.86
N ARG A 44 1.11 2.70 26.30
CA ARG A 44 1.38 3.50 27.51
C ARG A 44 1.39 5.01 27.25
N SER A 45 1.32 5.44 25.99
CA SER A 45 1.38 6.86 25.61
C SER A 45 0.07 7.61 25.88
N ALA A 46 0.16 8.91 26.16
CA ALA A 46 -1.00 9.76 26.45
C ALA A 46 -2.08 9.75 25.34
N PRO A 47 -1.74 9.76 24.04
CA PRO A 47 -2.73 9.63 22.96
C PRO A 47 -3.50 8.31 23.00
N ALA A 48 -2.83 7.18 23.27
CA ALA A 48 -3.49 5.88 23.38
C ALA A 48 -4.41 5.81 24.61
N LEU A 49 -3.96 6.32 25.76
CA LEU A 49 -4.77 6.39 26.98
C LEU A 49 -6.01 7.30 26.82
N SER A 50 -5.94 8.29 25.94
CA SER A 50 -7.08 9.15 25.58
C SER A 50 -8.06 8.53 24.56
N GLY A 51 -7.82 7.29 24.13
CA GLY A 51 -8.65 6.60 23.14
C GLY A 51 -8.50 7.15 21.73
N ASP A 52 -7.33 7.69 21.38
CA ASP A 52 -7.12 8.27 20.06
C ASP A 52 -7.20 7.21 18.94
N ALA A 53 -8.15 7.42 18.03
CA ALA A 53 -8.37 6.54 16.88
C ALA A 53 -7.13 6.41 15.98
N THR A 54 -6.29 7.45 15.86
CA THR A 54 -5.09 7.37 15.01
C THR A 54 -4.01 6.47 15.62
N CYS A 55 -3.83 6.51 16.93
CA CYS A 55 -2.97 5.57 17.65
C CYS A 55 -3.51 4.13 17.62
N GLY A 56 -4.84 3.97 17.72
CA GLY A 56 -5.49 2.66 17.59
C GLY A 56 -5.26 2.03 16.22
N ALA A 57 -5.45 2.79 15.14
CA ALA A 57 -5.22 2.32 13.77
C ALA A 57 -3.76 1.90 13.55
N LEU A 58 -2.81 2.72 14.01
CA LEU A 58 -1.38 2.40 13.92
C LEU A 58 -1.01 1.14 14.73
N ALA A 59 -1.58 0.95 15.92
CA ALA A 59 -1.34 -0.25 16.73
C ALA A 59 -1.86 -1.54 16.07
N VAL A 60 -2.93 -1.45 15.28
CA VAL A 60 -3.46 -2.56 14.47
C VAL A 60 -2.53 -2.83 13.28
N GLU A 61 -2.08 -1.80 12.57
CA GLU A 61 -1.15 -1.95 11.45
C GLU A 61 0.16 -2.63 11.89
N LEU A 62 0.76 -2.18 13.00
CA LEU A 62 1.97 -2.82 13.54
C LEU A 62 1.72 -4.29 13.93
N HIS A 63 0.52 -4.62 14.41
CA HIS A 63 0.17 -6.02 14.69
C HIS A 63 0.14 -6.88 13.43
N GLU A 64 -0.48 -6.38 12.36
CA GLU A 64 -0.54 -7.09 11.09
C GLU A 64 0.87 -7.30 10.51
N LEU A 65 1.74 -6.30 10.62
CA LEU A 65 3.14 -6.42 10.21
C LEU A 65 3.88 -7.47 11.05
N SER A 66 3.66 -7.53 12.38
CA SER A 66 4.21 -8.58 13.25
C SER A 66 3.76 -9.98 12.79
N LEU A 67 2.48 -10.15 12.47
CA LEU A 67 1.96 -11.44 11.99
C LEU A 67 2.59 -11.83 10.65
N ARG A 68 2.69 -10.90 9.71
CA ARG A 68 3.28 -11.17 8.39
C ARG A 68 4.79 -11.42 8.43
N VAL A 69 5.52 -10.82 9.38
CA VAL A 69 6.97 -11.03 9.52
C VAL A 69 7.33 -12.26 10.34
N SER A 70 6.40 -12.79 11.14
CA SER A 70 6.63 -14.01 11.92
C SER A 70 6.80 -15.28 11.08
N ASP A 71 6.24 -15.31 9.87
CA ASP A 71 6.39 -16.40 8.90
C ASP A 71 7.23 -15.94 7.70
N GLU A 72 8.33 -16.64 7.45
CA GLU A 72 9.27 -16.29 6.38
C GLU A 72 8.59 -16.27 5.00
N ARG A 73 7.72 -17.24 4.72
CA ARG A 73 7.06 -17.37 3.43
C ARG A 73 6.06 -16.24 3.22
N GLU A 74 5.25 -15.92 4.22
CA GLU A 74 4.31 -14.79 4.19
C GLU A 74 5.05 -13.46 4.07
N TYR A 75 6.17 -13.30 4.78
CA TYR A 75 7.00 -12.10 4.68
C TYR A 75 7.50 -11.90 3.25
N GLN A 76 8.04 -12.95 2.62
CA GLN A 76 8.56 -12.89 1.26
C GLN A 76 7.46 -12.64 0.21
N LEU A 77 6.29 -13.27 0.35
CA LEU A 77 5.19 -13.17 -0.61
C LEU A 77 4.47 -11.83 -0.55
N THR A 78 4.10 -11.38 0.65
CA THR A 78 3.25 -10.19 0.83
C THR A 78 3.82 -9.20 1.85
N GLY A 79 4.50 -9.68 2.89
CA GLY A 79 4.99 -8.85 3.99
C GLY A 79 5.91 -7.72 3.52
N ARG A 80 6.89 -7.98 2.65
CA ARG A 80 7.81 -6.95 2.12
C ARG A 80 7.08 -5.77 1.48
N ALA A 81 6.04 -6.04 0.70
CA ALA A 81 5.23 -5.01 0.08
C ALA A 81 4.40 -4.24 1.13
N CYS A 82 3.84 -4.93 2.11
CA CYS A 82 3.10 -4.31 3.22
C CYS A 82 3.99 -3.39 4.08
N PHE A 83 5.21 -3.79 4.42
CA PHE A 83 6.16 -2.93 5.14
C PHE A 83 6.46 -1.66 4.35
N LEU A 84 6.77 -1.77 3.06
CA LEU A 84 7.03 -0.61 2.21
C LEU A 84 5.80 0.31 2.10
N ALA A 85 4.60 -0.26 2.01
CA ALA A 85 3.35 0.50 1.98
C ALA A 85 3.12 1.26 3.29
N GLY A 86 3.29 0.62 4.45
CA GLY A 86 3.16 1.26 5.76
C GLY A 86 4.18 2.38 5.96
N MET A 87 5.46 2.10 5.67
CA MET A 87 6.53 3.10 5.72
C MET A 87 6.24 4.31 4.81
N SER A 88 5.81 4.08 3.56
CA SER A 88 5.47 5.15 2.62
C SER A 88 4.27 5.97 3.09
N SER A 89 3.22 5.30 3.60
CA SER A 89 2.02 5.96 4.13
C SER A 89 2.40 6.96 5.23
N HIS A 90 3.14 6.53 6.25
CA HIS A 90 3.52 7.41 7.35
C HIS A 90 4.48 8.53 6.93
N ALA A 91 5.39 8.27 6.00
CA ALA A 91 6.26 9.31 5.43
C ALA A 91 5.46 10.38 4.68
N GLN A 92 4.43 9.98 3.92
CA GLN A 92 3.60 10.88 3.12
C GLN A 92 2.52 11.62 3.93
N GLN A 93 2.15 11.12 5.11
CA GLN A 93 1.18 11.80 5.97
C GLN A 93 1.71 13.12 6.56
N ARG A 94 2.99 13.47 6.38
CA ARG A 94 3.52 14.82 6.63
C ARG A 94 3.14 15.83 5.53
N GLY A 95 2.79 15.37 4.33
CA GLY A 95 2.48 16.20 3.17
C GLY A 95 1.01 16.61 3.05
N LEU A 96 0.11 16.08 3.90
CA LEU A 96 -1.32 16.36 3.86
C LEU A 96 -1.77 16.98 5.20
N SER A 97 -1.74 18.31 5.29
CA SER A 97 -2.35 19.08 6.39
C SER A 97 -3.88 19.03 6.40
N VAL A 98 -4.49 18.33 5.43
CA VAL A 98 -5.93 18.12 5.34
C VAL A 98 -6.26 16.79 5.99
N ARG A 99 -6.93 16.84 7.14
CA ARG A 99 -7.57 15.66 7.75
C ARG A 99 -8.62 15.10 6.79
N LEU A 100 -8.23 14.09 6.02
CA LEU A 100 -9.18 13.25 5.31
C LEU A 100 -9.87 12.37 6.37
N ALA A 101 -11.08 12.75 6.75
CA ALA A 101 -11.92 11.93 7.60
C ALA A 101 -12.33 10.68 6.82
N CYS A 102 -11.71 9.54 7.11
CA CYS A 102 -12.32 8.24 6.87
C CYS A 102 -11.71 7.22 7.84
N PRO A 103 -12.43 6.77 8.88
CA PRO A 103 -11.99 5.65 9.68
C PRO A 103 -12.16 4.38 8.83
N LEU A 104 -11.06 3.67 8.60
CA LEU A 104 -11.08 2.33 8.02
C LEU A 104 -11.78 1.40 9.04
N SER A 105 -13.04 1.07 8.76
CA SER A 105 -13.75 0.02 9.48
C SER A 105 -13.09 -1.31 9.14
N SER A 106 -12.76 -2.07 10.18
CA SER A 106 -12.25 -3.44 10.12
C SER A 106 -13.06 -4.30 9.14
N GLY A 107 -12.44 -4.79 8.06
CA GLY A 107 -13.02 -5.84 7.23
C GLY A 107 -12.96 -5.69 5.70
N LEU A 108 -12.40 -4.63 5.13
CA LEU A 108 -12.26 -4.54 3.67
C LEU A 108 -10.88 -4.99 3.20
N GLN A 109 -10.89 -6.05 2.39
CA GLN A 109 -9.75 -6.60 1.67
C GLN A 109 -8.91 -5.49 1.02
N PHE A 110 -7.59 -5.69 1.09
CA PHE A 110 -6.57 -4.90 0.42
C PHE A 110 -6.82 -4.95 -1.10
N GLY A 111 -7.64 -4.04 -1.59
CA GLY A 111 -8.04 -3.97 -2.99
C GLY A 111 -9.29 -3.13 -3.16
N CYS A 112 -9.13 -1.94 -3.74
CA CYS A 112 -10.22 -1.15 -4.33
C CYS A 112 -11.11 -0.29 -3.39
N ALA A 113 -10.57 0.27 -2.30
CA ALA A 113 -11.23 1.39 -1.60
C ALA A 113 -10.66 2.78 -2.00
N GLY A 114 -9.73 2.85 -2.96
CA GLY A 114 -9.04 4.09 -3.35
C GLY A 114 -9.62 4.83 -4.56
N SER A 115 -10.49 4.19 -5.36
CA SER A 115 -10.87 4.76 -6.66
C SER A 115 -11.80 5.97 -6.55
N ALA A 116 -12.64 6.04 -5.52
CA ALA A 116 -13.57 7.16 -5.34
C ALA A 116 -12.90 8.44 -4.82
N MET A 117 -11.69 8.36 -4.25
CA MET A 117 -11.03 9.51 -3.60
C MET A 117 -10.37 10.48 -4.59
N PHE A 118 -10.09 10.03 -5.81
CA PHE A 118 -9.44 10.85 -6.84
C PHE A 118 -10.39 11.32 -7.95
N VAL A 119 -11.67 10.94 -7.89
CA VAL A 119 -12.66 11.30 -8.92
C VAL A 119 -13.15 12.73 -8.68
N THR A 120 -12.72 13.65 -9.54
CA THR A 120 -13.23 15.02 -9.54
C THR A 120 -14.62 15.09 -10.17
N PRO A 121 -15.46 16.10 -9.83
CA PRO A 121 -16.75 16.31 -10.49
C PRO A 121 -16.65 16.47 -12.02
N ALA A 122 -15.51 16.94 -12.54
CA ALA A 122 -15.25 17.03 -13.97
C ALA A 122 -15.08 15.64 -14.60
N MET A 123 -14.33 14.73 -13.96
CA MET A 123 -14.15 13.35 -14.44
C MET A 123 -15.50 12.63 -14.53
N ARG A 124 -16.36 12.77 -13.51
CA ARG A 124 -17.70 12.18 -13.51
C ARG A 124 -18.61 12.75 -14.61
N LYS A 125 -18.48 14.04 -14.93
CA LYS A 125 -19.20 14.65 -16.06
C LYS A 125 -18.74 14.05 -17.39
N MET A 126 -17.44 13.87 -17.59
CA MET A 126 -16.91 13.27 -18.82
C MET A 126 -17.33 11.81 -18.98
N GLU A 127 -17.37 11.04 -17.89
CA GLU A 127 -17.86 9.66 -17.91
C GLU A 127 -19.33 9.59 -18.37
N LYS A 128 -20.20 10.43 -17.81
CA LYS A 128 -21.60 10.53 -18.25
C LYS A 128 -21.74 10.96 -19.72
N LEU A 129 -20.95 11.94 -20.16
CA LEU A 129 -20.93 12.36 -21.58
C LEU A 129 -20.49 11.20 -22.49
N SER A 130 -19.52 10.40 -22.05
CA SER A 130 -19.03 9.22 -22.77
C SER A 130 -20.07 8.11 -22.85
N GLU A 131 -20.80 7.85 -21.75
CA GLU A 131 -21.92 6.90 -21.72
C GLU A 131 -23.03 7.32 -22.69
N MET A 132 -23.42 8.59 -22.67
CA MET A 132 -24.44 9.12 -23.59
C MET A 132 -23.98 9.04 -25.05
N SER A 133 -22.71 9.33 -25.33
CA SER A 133 -22.15 9.20 -26.69
C SER A 133 -22.15 7.74 -27.17
N ARG A 134 -21.77 6.78 -26.32
CA ARG A 134 -21.84 5.34 -26.64
C ARG A 134 -23.28 4.89 -26.91
N ALA A 135 -24.23 5.35 -26.11
CA ALA A 135 -25.65 5.03 -26.29
C ALA A 135 -26.21 5.61 -27.60
N GLN A 136 -25.83 6.84 -27.95
CA GLN A 136 -26.21 7.48 -29.22
C GLN A 136 -25.68 6.69 -30.42
N HIS A 137 -24.40 6.31 -30.40
CA HIS A 137 -23.79 5.51 -31.48
C HIS A 137 -24.43 4.12 -31.61
N ALA A 138 -24.86 3.50 -30.51
CA ALA A 138 -25.55 2.22 -30.54
C ALA A 138 -26.94 2.30 -31.20
N LEU A 139 -27.68 3.39 -30.98
CA LEU A 139 -28.99 3.61 -31.63
C LEU A 139 -28.85 3.91 -33.13
N GLU A 140 -27.83 4.66 -33.53
CA GLU A 140 -27.54 4.96 -34.93
C GLU A 140 -27.13 3.70 -35.72
N TYR A 141 -26.31 2.84 -35.11
CA TYR A 141 -25.95 1.53 -35.66
C TYR A 141 -27.16 0.56 -35.75
N GLY A 142 -28.09 0.62 -34.79
CA GLY A 142 -29.32 -0.18 -34.84
C GLY A 142 -30.31 0.29 -35.91
N ARG A 143 -30.42 1.61 -36.14
CA ARG A 143 -31.34 2.20 -37.12
C ARG A 143 -30.92 1.95 -38.57
N SER A 144 -29.62 1.98 -38.85
CA SER A 144 -29.07 1.66 -40.17
C SER A 144 -29.25 0.17 -40.54
N LYS A 145 -29.28 -0.73 -39.55
CA LYS A 145 -29.53 -2.17 -39.76
C LYS A 145 -31.02 -2.49 -40.02
N ALA A 146 -31.95 -1.68 -39.50
CA ALA A 146 -33.39 -1.85 -39.70
C ALA A 146 -33.92 -1.27 -41.04
N ALA A 147 -33.15 -0.41 -41.71
CA ALA A 147 -33.52 0.21 -42.99
C ALA A 147 -33.22 -0.67 -44.21
N ALA A 148 -32.61 -1.84 -44.04
CA ALA A 148 -32.39 -2.81 -45.12
C ALA A 148 -33.68 -3.59 -45.41
N VAL A 149 -34.53 -3.03 -46.26
CA VAL A 149 -35.71 -3.73 -46.84
C VAL A 149 -35.23 -4.93 -47.68
N PRO A 150 -35.74 -6.16 -47.48
CA PRO A 150 -35.41 -7.28 -48.35
C PRO A 150 -36.06 -7.10 -49.72
N LEU A 151 -35.24 -6.92 -50.77
CA LEU A 151 -35.69 -7.01 -52.15
C LEU A 151 -36.04 -8.48 -52.50
N PRO A 152 -37.09 -8.74 -53.29
CA PRO A 152 -37.52 -10.09 -53.60
C PRO A 152 -36.51 -10.82 -54.53
N PRO A 153 -36.43 -12.16 -54.47
CA PRO A 153 -35.46 -12.92 -55.22
C PRO A 153 -35.82 -12.91 -56.72
N ARG A 154 -34.92 -12.38 -57.55
CA ARG A 154 -34.97 -12.56 -59.00
C ARG A 154 -34.26 -13.87 -59.37
N SER A 155 -34.97 -14.69 -60.12
CA SER A 155 -34.55 -15.99 -60.63
C SER A 155 -33.50 -15.89 -61.75
N HIS A 156 -32.58 -16.86 -61.76
CA HIS A 156 -31.84 -17.44 -62.89
C HIS A 156 -31.21 -16.49 -63.94
N LEU A 157 -29.87 -16.41 -63.98
CA LEU A 157 -29.02 -17.03 -65.01
C LEU A 157 -27.55 -16.59 -64.79
N GLU A 158 -26.63 -17.53 -64.93
CA GLU A 158 -25.17 -17.38 -65.02
C GLU A 158 -24.68 -16.20 -65.89
N ALA A 159 -23.63 -15.49 -65.47
CA ALA A 159 -22.53 -15.04 -66.34
C ALA A 159 -21.42 -14.23 -65.63
N ARG A 160 -20.18 -14.75 -65.74
CA ARG A 160 -18.89 -14.05 -66.01
C ARG A 160 -18.40 -12.90 -65.10
N LEU A 161 -17.32 -13.21 -64.34
CA LEU A 161 -15.98 -12.54 -64.19
C LEU A 161 -15.81 -11.01 -64.46
N PRO A 162 -14.74 -10.32 -63.94
CA PRO A 162 -13.78 -10.65 -62.88
C PRO A 162 -13.48 -9.50 -61.87
N SER A 163 -12.82 -9.88 -60.76
CA SER A 163 -11.70 -9.18 -60.09
C SER A 163 -11.73 -7.64 -59.98
N ALA A 164 -12.03 -7.14 -58.78
CA ALA A 164 -11.41 -5.93 -58.26
C ALA A 164 -11.15 -6.09 -56.76
N VAL A 165 -9.89 -6.38 -56.41
CA VAL A 165 -9.41 -6.40 -55.03
C VAL A 165 -9.12 -4.96 -54.60
N PRO A 166 -9.80 -4.38 -53.60
CA PRO A 166 -9.30 -3.17 -52.97
C PRO A 166 -8.23 -3.57 -51.94
N HIS A 167 -6.98 -3.19 -52.25
CA HIS A 167 -5.83 -3.34 -51.38
C HIS A 167 -6.04 -2.63 -50.04
N LEU A 168 -6.09 -3.39 -48.94
CA LEU A 168 -6.00 -2.86 -47.59
C LEU A 168 -4.59 -2.33 -47.34
N GLY A 169 -4.48 -1.02 -47.15
CA GLY A 169 -3.24 -0.36 -46.76
C GLY A 169 -2.72 -0.89 -45.42
N VAL A 170 -1.51 -1.45 -45.45
CA VAL A 170 -0.73 -1.80 -44.26
C VAL A 170 -0.35 -0.53 -43.50
N PHE A 171 -1.00 -0.27 -42.37
CA PHE A 171 -0.53 0.71 -41.39
C PHE A 171 0.75 0.19 -40.74
N GLN A 172 1.90 0.66 -41.23
CA GLN A 172 3.19 0.43 -40.61
C GLN A 172 3.21 1.09 -39.22
N ARG A 173 3.21 0.26 -38.17
CA ARG A 173 3.47 0.69 -36.80
C ARG A 173 4.92 1.14 -36.70
N LYS A 174 5.18 2.44 -36.89
CA LYS A 174 6.47 3.04 -36.54
C LYS A 174 6.66 2.93 -35.03
N ARG A 175 7.45 1.94 -34.59
CA ARG A 175 8.00 1.90 -33.22
C ARG A 175 9.05 3.00 -33.13
N LEU A 176 8.74 4.10 -32.45
CA LEU A 176 9.72 5.12 -32.10
C LEU A 176 10.59 4.57 -30.94
N PRO A 177 11.92 4.56 -31.06
CA PRO A 177 12.82 4.15 -29.97
C PRO A 177 12.87 5.24 -28.89
N VAL A 178 12.77 4.80 -27.64
CA VAL A 178 12.87 5.61 -26.43
C VAL A 178 14.34 6.04 -26.23
N PRO A 179 14.66 7.34 -26.05
CA PRO A 179 16.01 7.72 -25.66
C PRO A 179 16.21 7.53 -24.15
N LEU A 180 16.99 6.51 -23.78
CA LEU A 180 17.54 6.34 -22.43
C LEU A 180 18.57 7.45 -22.16
N LYS A 181 18.16 8.50 -21.47
CA LYS A 181 19.12 9.43 -20.85
C LYS A 181 19.71 8.76 -19.61
N ARG A 182 20.94 8.26 -19.75
CA ARG A 182 21.83 7.93 -18.64
C ARG A 182 22.06 9.21 -17.82
N LEU A 183 21.60 9.24 -16.58
CA LEU A 183 22.19 10.10 -15.55
C LEU A 183 23.00 9.19 -14.63
N ALA A 184 24.28 9.11 -14.96
CA ALA A 184 25.31 8.74 -14.01
C ALA A 184 25.72 10.02 -13.29
N ASN A 185 25.43 10.10 -12.00
CA ASN A 185 26.20 10.89 -11.06
C ASN A 185 25.97 10.38 -9.64
N ALA A 186 26.97 9.65 -9.18
CA ALA A 186 27.20 9.31 -7.79
C ALA A 186 27.27 10.59 -6.97
N THR A 187 26.53 10.62 -5.87
CA THR A 187 26.87 11.50 -4.75
C THR A 187 26.85 10.64 -3.49
N SER A 188 28.05 10.37 -3.01
CA SER A 188 28.36 9.72 -1.75
C SER A 188 27.62 10.40 -0.60
N PHE A 189 26.69 9.71 0.05
CA PHE A 189 26.22 10.10 1.37
C PHE A 189 27.02 9.27 2.39
N SER A 190 28.02 9.90 2.98
CA SER A 190 28.82 9.34 4.07
C SER A 190 27.91 8.99 5.25
N LEU A 191 27.79 7.70 5.55
CA LEU A 191 27.25 7.19 6.81
C LEU A 191 28.13 7.68 7.96
N VAL A 192 27.70 8.70 8.67
CA VAL A 192 28.15 8.90 10.06
C VAL A 192 27.35 7.92 10.91
N ARG A 193 27.86 6.68 10.99
CA ARG A 193 27.44 5.72 12.01
C ARG A 193 27.85 6.30 13.36
N ARG A 194 26.89 6.89 14.08
CA ARG A 194 27.07 7.23 15.48
C ARG A 194 26.94 5.93 16.26
N SER A 195 28.07 5.27 16.49
CA SER A 195 28.19 4.10 17.36
C SER A 195 27.85 4.50 18.79
N VAL A 196 26.62 4.23 19.23
CA VAL A 196 26.34 4.13 20.67
C VAL A 196 26.64 2.68 21.03
N PHE A 197 27.83 2.52 21.58
CA PHE A 197 28.34 1.30 22.19
C PHE A 197 27.58 1.08 23.50
N CYS A 198 26.72 0.07 23.57
CA CYS A 198 26.18 -0.44 24.84
C CYS A 198 27.12 -1.55 25.32
N PRO A 199 27.82 -1.40 26.46
CA PRO A 199 28.45 -2.54 27.09
C PRO A 199 27.38 -3.36 27.82
N PHE A 200 27.15 -4.55 27.26
CA PHE A 200 26.61 -5.70 27.97
C PHE A 200 27.70 -6.21 28.91
N SER A 201 27.44 -6.23 30.22
CA SER A 201 28.23 -7.00 31.18
C SER A 201 27.24 -7.64 32.14
N GLU A 202 26.90 -8.89 31.82
CA GLU A 202 26.47 -9.88 32.78
C GLU A 202 27.66 -10.16 33.70
N ASP A 203 27.52 -9.88 34.98
CA ASP A 203 28.23 -10.60 36.03
C ASP A 203 27.16 -11.25 36.90
N MET A 204 26.91 -12.53 36.61
CA MET A 204 26.30 -13.49 37.51
C MET A 204 27.42 -14.07 38.38
N ASN A 205 27.26 -13.99 39.70
CA ASN A 205 27.66 -14.97 40.74
C ASN A 205 27.75 -14.20 42.08
N GLU A 206 26.80 -14.40 42.99
CA GLU A 206 26.75 -15.43 44.05
C GLU A 206 27.00 -14.74 45.39
N ASP A 207 26.19 -15.13 46.37
CA ASP A 207 26.30 -15.00 47.84
C ASP A 207 24.86 -14.77 48.36
N GLU A 208 24.07 -15.83 48.54
CA GLU A 208 23.95 -16.61 49.79
C GLU A 208 23.71 -15.70 51.02
N GLU A 209 22.66 -16.08 51.76
CA GLU A 209 22.57 -15.88 53.22
C GLU A 209 22.18 -14.47 53.73
N PHE A 210 20.95 -14.33 54.28
CA PHE A 210 20.71 -14.17 55.73
C PHE A 210 19.29 -13.63 56.07
N ASP A 211 18.58 -14.43 56.87
CA ASP A 211 17.55 -14.12 57.87
C ASP A 211 16.16 -13.56 57.53
N GLN A 212 15.27 -14.54 57.34
CA GLN A 212 14.03 -14.77 58.11
C GLN A 212 13.87 -13.98 59.45
N LYS A 213 13.24 -12.80 59.43
CA LYS A 213 12.56 -12.16 60.59
C LYS A 213 11.71 -11.00 60.06
N HIS A 214 10.40 -11.05 59.97
CA HIS A 214 9.47 -11.16 61.09
C HIS A 214 8.11 -11.62 60.58
N SER A 215 7.66 -12.74 61.15
CA SER A 215 6.26 -13.12 61.23
C SER A 215 5.51 -12.17 62.16
N SER A 216 4.19 -12.11 61.93
CA SER A 216 3.12 -11.83 62.90
C SER A 216 2.78 -10.35 63.10
N GLN A 217 1.65 -9.87 62.57
CA GLN A 217 0.25 -10.12 63.00
C GLN A 217 -0.20 -9.20 64.13
N MET A 218 -1.38 -8.63 63.90
CA MET A 218 -2.40 -8.17 64.85
C MET A 218 -2.11 -6.89 65.65
N GLU A 219 -2.66 -5.79 65.14
CA GLU A 219 -3.83 -5.12 65.75
C GLU A 219 -4.71 -4.50 64.65
#